data_AF-A0A848ZQX0-F1
#
_entry.id   AF-A0A848ZQX0-F1
#
_cell.length_a   1.000
_cell.length_b   1.000
_cell.length_c   1.000
_cell.angle_alpha   90.00
_cell.angle_beta   90.00
_cell.angle_gamma   90.00
#
_symmetry.space_group_name_H-M   'P 1'
#
loop_
_entity.id
_entity.type
_entity.pdbx_description
1 polymer ?
#
loop_
_entity_poly.entity_id
_entity_poly.type
_entity_poly.pdbx_seq_one_letter_code
_entity_poly.pdbx_strand_id
1 'polypeptide(L)'
;MKKFFETLSNIWKIDELKGRIIVTLGLLLVYRFGAQVVLPGIDSTQLGALASSTDSGILGILNAFTGGALSNASVFALGIMPYISASIVVQLMGIAIPYLQKLQKEGESGRKTINQITRWLTIGICVVQAPAYLYSLGALGVPESAFVFGKGLDFIIPSVIILVAGTIFAMWLGEKITDKGIGNGISLLIMVGIIATMPQSFVQEFISRTANNNGGLMFMLIEVIIWFIVILLCVLLVMATRQIPVQYARRTASGGYEKNIMGSRQYIPLKLNASG
;
A
#
# COMPACT_ATOMS: atom_id res chain seq x y z
N MET A 1 -17.98 -21.51 11.13
CA MET A 1 -16.77 -21.29 11.97
C MET A 1 -15.74 -22.42 11.90
N LYS A 2 -16.11 -23.72 11.98
CA LYS A 2 -15.14 -24.84 11.87
C LYS A 2 -14.28 -24.80 10.60
N LYS A 3 -14.87 -24.51 9.44
CA LYS A 3 -14.16 -24.35 8.17
C LYS A 3 -13.07 -23.27 8.19
N PHE A 4 -13.23 -22.16 8.94
CA PHE A 4 -12.22 -21.10 8.98
C PHE A 4 -10.99 -21.53 9.78
N PHE A 5 -11.20 -22.13 10.96
CA PHE A 5 -10.12 -22.69 11.78
C PHE A 5 -9.45 -23.89 11.13
N GLU A 6 -10.20 -24.74 10.42
CA GLU A 6 -9.64 -25.83 9.61
C GLU A 6 -8.79 -25.30 8.46
N THR A 7 -9.23 -24.25 7.76
CA THR A 7 -8.41 -23.59 6.72
C THR A 7 -7.15 -22.98 7.31
N LEU A 8 -7.23 -22.32 8.47
CA LEU A 8 -6.06 -21.75 9.16
C LEU A 8 -5.07 -22.83 9.59
N SER A 9 -5.57 -23.95 10.13
CA SER A 9 -4.76 -25.12 10.48
C SER A 9 -4.13 -25.77 9.25
N ASN A 10 -4.86 -25.87 8.14
CA ASN A 10 -4.36 -26.44 6.89
C ASN A 10 -3.30 -25.55 6.22
N ILE A 11 -3.42 -24.23 6.33
CA ILE A 11 -2.37 -23.28 5.87
C ILE A 11 -1.06 -23.52 6.64
N TRP A 12 -1.14 -23.77 7.94
CA TRP A 12 0.03 -24.07 8.78
C TRP A 12 0.63 -25.46 8.58
N LYS A 13 -0.12 -26.40 7.98
CA LYS A 13 0.37 -27.74 7.62
C LYS A 13 1.16 -27.76 6.31
N ILE A 14 1.01 -26.75 5.46
CA ILE A 14 1.71 -26.70 4.17
C ILE A 14 3.00 -25.90 4.36
N ASP A 15 4.14 -26.60 4.40
CA ASP A 15 5.46 -25.99 4.68
C ASP A 15 5.82 -24.87 3.71
N GLU A 16 5.43 -24.97 2.44
CA GLU A 16 5.67 -23.92 1.45
C GLU A 16 4.91 -22.63 1.78
N LEU A 17 3.61 -22.73 2.11
CA LEU A 17 2.78 -21.58 2.48
C LEU A 17 3.27 -20.95 3.79
N LYS A 18 3.62 -21.78 4.77
CA LYS A 18 4.21 -21.33 6.04
C LYS A 18 5.51 -20.55 5.79
N GLY A 19 6.40 -21.05 4.93
CA GLY A 19 7.63 -20.37 4.54
C GLY A 19 7.36 -18.99 3.93
N ARG A 20 6.41 -18.89 2.98
CA ARG A 20 6.04 -17.62 2.36
C ARG A 20 5.42 -16.62 3.36
N ILE A 21 4.59 -17.09 4.30
CA ILE A 21 4.02 -16.24 5.37
C ILE A 21 5.12 -15.69 6.26
N ILE A 22 6.04 -16.53 6.73
CA ILE A 22 7.13 -16.13 7.62
C ILE A 22 8.04 -15.11 6.95
N VAL A 23 8.39 -15.32 5.68
CA VAL A 23 9.17 -14.35 4.89
C VAL A 23 8.42 -13.02 4.76
N THR A 24 7.12 -13.07 4.47
CA THR A 24 6.29 -11.86 4.35
C THR A 24 6.25 -11.09 5.67
N LEU A 25 5.94 -11.76 6.78
CA LEU A 25 5.90 -11.13 8.11
C LEU A 25 7.27 -10.59 8.54
N GLY A 26 8.36 -11.31 8.26
CA GLY A 26 9.71 -10.86 8.55
C GLY A 26 10.08 -9.57 7.79
N LEU A 27 9.79 -9.51 6.50
CA LEU A 27 10.05 -8.32 5.67
C LEU A 27 9.16 -7.12 6.09
N LEU A 28 7.91 -7.38 6.49
CA LEU A 28 7.02 -6.36 7.04
C LEU A 28 7.54 -5.79 8.37
N LEU A 29 8.11 -6.64 9.23
CA LEU A 29 8.73 -6.22 10.50
C LEU A 29 9.94 -5.31 10.22
N VAL A 30 10.79 -5.66 9.25
CA VAL A 30 11.92 -4.81 8.83
C VAL A 30 11.44 -3.45 8.33
N TYR A 31 10.40 -3.42 7.50
CA TYR A 31 9.80 -2.16 7.05
C TYR A 31 9.31 -1.32 8.23
N ARG A 32 8.65 -1.95 9.21
CA ARG A 32 8.15 -1.26 10.40
C ARG A 32 9.25 -0.68 11.26
N PHE A 33 10.34 -1.42 11.44
CA PHE A 33 11.49 -0.94 12.19
C PHE A 33 12.10 0.31 11.53
N GLY A 34 12.32 0.29 10.22
CA GLY A 34 12.87 1.46 9.54
C GLY A 34 11.92 2.66 9.48
N ALA A 35 10.60 2.47 9.61
CA ALA A 35 9.64 3.57 9.76
C ALA A 35 9.74 4.29 11.11
N GLN A 36 10.40 3.68 12.11
CA GLN A 36 10.70 4.28 13.41
C GLN A 36 12.12 4.89 13.47
N VAL A 37 12.99 4.55 12.52
CA VAL A 37 14.35 5.11 12.45
C VAL A 37 14.27 6.52 11.87
N VAL A 38 14.51 7.52 12.71
CA VAL A 38 14.47 8.95 12.38
C VAL A 38 15.68 9.32 11.52
N LEU A 39 15.50 10.29 10.62
CA LEU A 39 16.58 10.84 9.81
C LEU A 39 17.71 11.40 10.70
N PRO A 40 18.98 11.05 10.42
CA PRO A 40 20.11 11.61 11.12
C PRO A 40 20.14 13.14 10.98
N GLY A 41 20.11 13.85 12.11
CA GLY A 41 20.08 15.32 12.14
C GLY A 41 18.71 15.93 12.46
N ILE A 42 17.67 15.11 12.65
CA ILE A 42 16.38 15.55 13.19
C ILE A 42 16.21 15.01 14.62
N ASP A 43 15.89 15.90 15.55
CA ASP A 43 15.52 15.53 16.92
C ASP A 43 14.08 15.01 16.97
N SER A 44 13.94 13.73 17.33
CA SER A 44 12.66 13.05 17.40
C SER A 44 11.72 13.59 18.49
N THR A 45 12.27 14.25 19.51
CA THR A 45 11.48 14.79 20.64
C THR A 45 10.72 16.06 20.26
N GLN A 46 11.18 16.77 19.23
CA GLN A 46 10.60 18.03 18.74
C GLN A 46 9.63 17.84 17.56
N LEU A 47 9.37 16.59 17.15
CA LEU A 47 8.44 16.25 16.07
C LEU A 47 6.96 16.21 16.49
N GLY A 48 6.64 16.47 17.76
CA GLY A 48 5.24 16.49 18.25
C GLY A 48 4.36 17.52 17.51
N ALA A 49 4.93 18.65 17.11
CA ALA A 49 4.23 19.65 16.29
C ALA A 49 3.97 19.13 14.87
N LEU A 50 4.92 18.39 14.28
CA LEU A 50 4.74 17.76 12.97
C LEU A 50 3.67 16.68 13.01
N ALA A 51 3.62 15.87 14.06
CA ALA A 51 2.58 14.86 14.24
C ALA A 51 1.19 15.51 14.30
N SER A 52 1.05 16.60 15.08
CA SER A 52 -0.19 17.37 15.17
C SER A 52 -0.63 17.97 13.82
N SER A 53 0.30 18.57 13.07
CA SER A 53 0.03 19.13 11.73
C SER A 53 -0.31 18.05 10.70
N THR A 54 0.24 16.86 10.87
CA THR A 54 0.08 15.73 9.96
C THR A 54 -1.19 14.93 10.26
N ASP A 55 -1.82 15.09 11.42
CA ASP A 55 -3.08 14.38 11.76
C ASP A 55 -4.30 14.86 10.95
N SER A 56 -4.20 15.99 10.23
CA SER A 56 -5.34 16.57 9.50
C SER A 56 -5.12 16.69 7.98
N GLY A 57 -6.21 16.55 7.22
CA GLY A 57 -6.24 16.77 5.77
C GLY A 57 -5.50 15.73 4.94
N ILE A 58 -4.97 16.16 3.78
CA ILE A 58 -4.25 15.29 2.83
C ILE A 58 -2.99 14.67 3.47
N LEU A 59 -2.28 15.42 4.33
CA LEU A 59 -1.06 14.93 4.97
C LEU A 59 -1.32 13.74 5.91
N GLY A 60 -2.49 13.70 6.56
CA GLY A 60 -2.89 12.55 7.39
C GLY A 60 -3.11 11.28 6.59
N ILE A 61 -3.68 11.39 5.38
CA ILE A 61 -3.84 10.25 4.48
C ILE A 61 -2.45 9.74 4.04
N LEU A 62 -1.54 10.65 3.69
CA LEU A 62 -0.17 10.30 3.33
C LEU A 62 0.59 9.66 4.51
N ASN A 63 0.37 10.14 5.73
CA ASN A 63 0.98 9.57 6.93
C ASN A 63 0.45 8.17 7.25
N ALA A 64 -0.86 7.95 7.11
CA ALA A 64 -1.45 6.62 7.25
C ALA A 64 -0.89 5.62 6.23
N PHE A 65 -0.67 6.05 4.98
CA PHE A 65 -0.12 5.20 3.92
C PHE A 65 1.36 4.86 4.13
N THR A 66 2.09 5.74 4.82
CA THR A 66 3.49 5.51 5.20
C THR A 66 3.62 4.90 6.60
N GLY A 67 2.50 4.63 7.29
CA GLY A 67 2.46 4.05 8.62
C GLY A 67 3.03 4.95 9.73
N GLY A 68 2.95 6.27 9.61
CA GLY A 68 3.52 7.19 10.61
C GLY A 68 4.96 7.60 10.32
N ALA A 69 5.54 7.11 9.22
CA ALA A 69 6.92 7.42 8.83
C ALA A 69 7.11 8.91 8.46
N LEU A 70 6.04 9.56 7.97
CA LEU A 70 6.00 10.98 7.61
C LEU A 70 5.99 11.87 8.86
N SER A 71 5.17 11.53 9.87
CA SER A 71 5.10 12.26 11.14
C SER A 71 6.36 12.11 11.99
N ASN A 72 7.08 11.00 11.83
CA ASN A 72 8.33 10.73 12.55
C ASN A 72 9.60 11.17 11.80
N ALA A 73 9.47 11.84 10.64
CA ALA A 73 10.59 12.21 9.77
C ALA A 73 11.62 11.06 9.62
N SER A 74 11.11 9.86 9.33
CA SER A 74 11.93 8.64 9.28
C SER A 74 12.69 8.50 7.96
N VAL A 75 13.61 7.54 7.90
CA VAL A 75 14.30 7.13 6.67
C VAL A 75 13.33 6.69 5.57
N PHE A 76 12.12 6.26 5.94
CA PHE A 76 11.03 5.91 5.01
C PHE A 76 9.93 6.98 4.93
N ALA A 77 10.22 8.25 5.22
CA ALA A 77 9.19 9.31 5.24
C ALA A 77 8.42 9.46 3.91
N LEU A 78 9.08 9.26 2.76
CA LEU A 78 8.41 9.24 1.44
C LEU A 78 7.65 7.93 1.18
N GLY A 79 7.95 6.88 1.94
CA GLY A 79 7.37 5.55 1.83
C GLY A 79 7.54 4.95 0.44
N ILE A 80 6.44 4.39 -0.09
CA ILE A 80 6.41 3.74 -1.40
C ILE A 80 5.69 4.65 -2.43
N MET A 81 5.26 5.84 -2.02
CA MET A 81 4.47 6.75 -2.87
C MET A 81 5.17 7.17 -4.17
N PRO A 82 6.49 7.49 -4.18
CA PRO A 82 7.18 7.81 -5.42
C PRO A 82 7.11 6.67 -6.45
N TYR A 83 7.15 5.41 -5.98
CA TYR A 83 7.01 4.24 -6.85
C TYR A 83 5.58 4.10 -7.39
N ILE A 84 4.57 4.32 -6.54
CA ILE A 84 3.17 4.26 -6.97
C ILE A 84 2.93 5.28 -8.08
N SER A 85 3.33 6.53 -7.85
CA SER A 85 3.24 7.60 -8.84
C SER A 85 4.00 7.24 -10.12
N ALA A 86 5.22 6.71 -10.01
CA ALA A 86 5.99 6.25 -11.16
C ALA A 86 5.25 5.15 -11.96
N SER A 87 4.68 4.17 -11.27
CA SER A 87 3.98 3.05 -11.89
C SER A 87 2.71 3.50 -12.64
N ILE A 88 1.97 4.45 -12.07
CA ILE A 88 0.79 5.06 -12.70
C ILE A 88 1.20 5.84 -13.94
N VAL A 89 2.27 6.64 -13.85
CA VAL A 89 2.81 7.39 -14.99
C VAL A 89 3.20 6.45 -16.12
N VAL A 90 3.96 5.37 -15.83
CA VAL A 90 4.34 4.38 -16.84
C VAL A 90 3.13 3.65 -17.42
N GLN A 91 2.11 3.35 -16.61
CA GLN A 91 0.88 2.71 -17.06
C GLN A 91 0.07 3.62 -18.00
N LEU A 92 -0.04 4.91 -17.68
CA LEU A 92 -0.67 5.92 -18.53
C LEU A 92 0.13 6.17 -19.82
N MET A 93 1.46 6.25 -19.71
CA MET A 93 2.35 6.35 -20.87
C MET A 93 2.27 5.10 -21.76
N GLY A 94 1.97 3.93 -21.20
CA GLY A 94 1.71 2.70 -21.96
C GLY A 94 0.51 2.81 -22.91
N ILE A 95 -0.46 3.65 -22.59
CA ILE A 95 -1.63 3.91 -23.45
C ILE A 95 -1.24 4.88 -24.58
N ALA A 96 -0.41 5.87 -24.29
CA ALA A 96 -0.02 6.93 -25.22
C ALA A 96 1.16 6.56 -26.14
N ILE A 97 2.11 5.75 -25.68
CA ILE A 97 3.37 5.46 -26.37
C ILE A 97 3.35 4.02 -26.93
N PRO A 98 3.43 3.85 -28.27
CA PRO A 98 3.32 2.53 -28.90
C PRO A 98 4.45 1.58 -28.53
N TYR A 99 5.63 2.08 -28.15
CA TYR A 99 6.75 1.26 -27.67
C TYR A 99 6.42 0.56 -26.34
N LEU A 100 5.92 1.30 -25.35
CA LEU A 100 5.49 0.72 -24.08
C LEU A 100 4.30 -0.22 -24.25
N GLN A 101 3.40 0.09 -25.18
CA GLN A 101 2.27 -0.75 -25.53
C GLN A 101 2.70 -2.09 -26.17
N LYS A 102 3.78 -2.10 -26.96
CA LYS A 102 4.40 -3.33 -27.48
C LYS A 102 5.04 -4.14 -26.35
N LEU A 103 5.80 -3.50 -25.46
CA LEU A 103 6.37 -4.16 -24.29
C LEU A 103 5.30 -4.82 -23.41
N GLN A 104 4.13 -4.19 -23.23
CA GLN A 104 3.02 -4.82 -22.50
C GLN A 104 2.49 -6.10 -23.18
N LYS A 105 2.65 -6.23 -24.50
CA LYS A 105 2.21 -7.41 -25.29
C LYS A 105 3.27 -8.51 -25.37
N GLU A 106 4.53 -8.22 -25.04
CA GLU A 106 5.66 -9.17 -25.05
C GLU A 106 5.69 -10.11 -23.82
N GLY A 107 4.66 -10.08 -22.97
CA GLY A 107 4.51 -11.00 -21.84
C GLY A 107 5.49 -10.72 -20.70
N GLU A 108 6.15 -11.76 -20.18
CA GLU A 108 7.04 -11.64 -19.01
C GLU A 108 8.30 -10.80 -19.28
N SER A 109 8.87 -10.90 -20.48
CA SER A 109 10.06 -10.14 -20.86
C SER A 109 9.79 -8.63 -20.83
N GLY A 110 8.71 -8.20 -21.47
CA GLY A 110 8.33 -6.79 -21.50
C GLY A 110 7.89 -6.24 -20.14
N ARG A 111 7.27 -7.07 -19.28
CA ARG A 111 6.99 -6.70 -17.88
C ARG A 111 8.26 -6.39 -17.09
N LYS A 112 9.34 -7.16 -17.27
CA LYS A 112 10.63 -6.86 -16.61
C LYS A 112 11.19 -5.52 -17.05
N THR A 113 11.15 -5.21 -18.34
CA THR A 113 11.61 -3.92 -18.89
C THR A 113 10.76 -2.76 -18.37
N ILE A 114 9.44 -2.90 -18.34
CA ILE A 114 8.54 -1.89 -17.77
C ILE A 114 8.85 -1.64 -16.30
N ASN A 115 9.08 -2.69 -15.52
CA ASN A 115 9.47 -2.55 -14.11
C ASN A 115 10.81 -1.81 -13.96
N GLN A 116 11.80 -2.08 -14.81
CA GLN A 116 13.06 -1.33 -14.81
C GLN A 116 12.86 0.15 -15.11
N ILE A 117 12.01 0.49 -16.09
CA ILE A 117 11.67 1.88 -16.41
C ILE A 117 11.00 2.55 -15.19
N THR A 118 10.04 1.88 -14.56
CA THR A 118 9.37 2.38 -13.35
C THR A 118 10.38 2.63 -12.22
N ARG A 119 11.37 1.75 -12.03
CA ARG A 119 12.43 1.95 -11.02
C ARG A 119 13.25 3.20 -11.28
N TRP A 120 13.75 3.37 -12.51
CA TRP A 120 14.53 4.55 -12.88
C TRP A 120 13.72 5.84 -12.74
N LEU A 121 12.46 5.81 -13.17
CA LEU A 121 11.53 6.92 -13.00
C LEU A 121 11.31 7.24 -11.51
N THR A 122 11.17 6.22 -10.67
CA THR A 122 11.00 6.39 -9.22
C THR A 122 12.18 7.11 -8.60
N ILE A 123 13.41 6.72 -8.97
CA ILE A 123 14.63 7.38 -8.50
C ILE A 123 14.62 8.85 -8.91
N GLY A 124 14.29 9.14 -10.17
CA GLY A 124 14.16 10.51 -10.66
C GLY A 124 13.14 11.35 -9.89
N ILE A 125 11.97 10.78 -9.60
CA ILE A 125 10.93 11.44 -8.78
C ILE A 125 11.44 11.67 -7.35
N CYS A 126 12.11 10.69 -6.74
CA CYS A 126 12.63 10.83 -5.37
C CYS A 126 13.68 11.93 -5.26
N VAL A 127 14.54 12.10 -6.26
CA VAL A 127 15.57 13.15 -6.27
C VAL A 127 14.95 14.55 -6.24
N VAL A 128 13.77 14.73 -6.84
CA VAL A 128 13.04 16.01 -6.82
C VAL A 128 12.17 16.14 -5.56
N GLN A 129 11.53 15.05 -5.15
CA GLN A 129 10.56 15.05 -4.04
C GLN A 129 11.24 15.07 -2.66
N ALA A 130 12.41 14.45 -2.49
CA ALA A 130 13.12 14.41 -1.21
C ALA A 130 13.57 15.80 -0.72
N PRO A 131 14.21 16.66 -1.55
CA PRO A 131 14.49 18.04 -1.15
C PRO A 131 13.21 18.82 -0.85
N ALA A 132 12.17 18.68 -1.68
CA ALA A 132 10.90 19.38 -1.46
C ALA A 132 10.24 19.01 -0.13
N TYR A 133 10.32 17.74 0.27
CA TYR A 133 9.87 17.28 1.58
C TYR A 133 10.72 17.88 2.72
N LEU A 134 12.04 17.88 2.61
CA LEU A 134 12.91 18.45 3.65
C LEU A 134 12.67 19.96 3.84
N TYR A 135 12.43 20.71 2.76
CA TYR A 135 12.05 22.12 2.86
C TYR A 135 10.66 22.31 3.46
N SER A 136 9.69 21.44 3.14
CA SER A 136 8.34 21.56 3.68
C SER A 136 8.28 21.26 5.18
N LEU A 137 9.19 20.45 5.73
CA LEU A 137 9.26 20.19 7.18
C LEU A 137 9.35 21.48 8.01
N GLY A 138 10.13 22.46 7.57
CA GLY A 138 10.21 23.77 8.24
C GLY A 138 8.91 24.57 8.18
N ALA A 139 8.16 24.46 7.07
CA ALA A 139 6.85 25.09 6.92
C ALA A 139 5.74 24.35 7.68
N LEU A 140 5.92 23.06 7.96
CA LEU A 140 4.98 22.20 8.69
C LEU A 140 5.10 22.34 10.22
N GLY A 141 5.89 23.31 10.70
CA GLY A 141 6.00 23.65 12.12
C GLY A 141 7.13 22.94 12.88
N VAL A 142 8.06 22.28 12.17
CA VAL A 142 9.28 21.74 12.79
C VAL A 142 10.20 22.91 13.17
N PRO A 143 10.49 23.13 14.47
CA PRO A 143 11.36 24.21 14.91
C PRO A 143 12.76 24.10 14.30
N GLU A 144 13.43 25.24 14.09
CA GLU A 144 14.83 25.21 13.62
C GLU A 144 15.76 24.47 14.58
N SER A 145 15.41 24.44 15.87
CA SER A 145 16.11 23.67 16.92
C SER A 145 15.98 22.16 16.79
N ALA A 146 15.03 21.66 15.99
CA ALA A 146 14.93 20.24 15.70
C ALA A 146 15.96 19.77 14.67
N PHE A 147 16.57 20.70 13.91
CA PHE A 147 17.66 20.41 12.98
C PHE A 147 18.99 20.50 13.72
N VAL A 148 19.45 19.36 14.26
CA VAL A 148 20.62 19.26 15.15
C VAL A 148 21.91 19.80 14.51
N PHE A 149 22.02 19.71 13.18
CA PHE A 149 23.18 20.18 12.40
C PHE A 149 22.90 21.48 11.61
N GLY A 150 21.73 22.10 11.80
CA GLY A 150 21.27 23.23 10.98
C GLY A 150 20.74 22.83 9.60
N LYS A 151 20.03 23.76 8.92
CA LYS A 151 19.43 23.55 7.59
C LYS A 151 20.40 23.73 6.41
N GLY A 152 21.69 23.49 6.63
CA GLY A 152 22.72 23.64 5.60
C GLY A 152 22.63 22.57 4.50
N LEU A 153 23.36 22.79 3.40
CA LEU A 153 23.54 21.76 2.36
C LEU A 153 24.15 20.46 2.92
N ASP A 154 24.93 20.58 4.00
CA ASP A 154 25.53 19.46 4.74
C ASP A 154 24.49 18.53 5.39
N PHE A 155 23.28 19.01 5.66
CA PHE A 155 22.16 18.18 6.13
C PHE A 155 21.28 17.70 4.97
N ILE A 156 21.00 18.58 4.00
CA ILE A 156 20.08 18.27 2.91
C ILE A 156 20.63 17.17 2.00
N ILE A 157 21.90 17.24 1.59
CA ILE A 157 22.49 16.26 0.67
C ILE A 157 22.47 14.84 1.24
N PRO A 158 23.01 14.57 2.46
CA PRO A 158 22.95 13.22 3.02
C PRO A 158 21.52 12.78 3.33
N SER A 159 20.64 13.69 3.78
CA SER A 159 19.23 13.35 4.04
C SER A 159 18.48 12.95 2.76
N VAL A 160 18.73 13.63 1.63
CA VAL A 160 18.16 13.26 0.33
C VAL A 160 18.65 11.89 -0.09
N ILE A 161 19.94 11.59 0.04
CA ILE A 161 20.50 10.27 -0.29
C ILE A 161 19.86 9.19 0.59
N ILE A 162 19.70 9.44 1.89
CA ILE A 162 19.07 8.50 2.82
C ILE A 162 17.59 8.28 2.48
N LEU A 163 16.84 9.32 2.15
CA LEU A 163 15.43 9.22 1.75
C LEU A 163 15.25 8.47 0.43
N VAL A 164 16.11 8.73 -0.56
CA VAL A 164 16.11 8.02 -1.84
C VAL A 164 16.47 6.54 -1.60
N ALA A 165 17.53 6.26 -0.85
CA ALA A 165 17.95 4.91 -0.51
C ALA A 165 16.85 4.15 0.27
N GLY A 166 16.21 4.82 1.23
CA GLY A 166 15.10 4.28 2.00
C GLY A 166 13.91 3.92 1.12
N THR A 167 13.53 4.79 0.18
CA THR A 167 12.43 4.56 -0.76
C THR A 167 12.73 3.38 -1.71
N ILE A 168 13.95 3.31 -2.24
CA ILE A 168 14.39 2.18 -3.09
C ILE A 168 14.40 0.88 -2.29
N PHE A 169 14.83 0.91 -1.03
CA PHE A 169 14.81 -0.24 -0.16
C PHE A 169 13.39 -0.70 0.16
N ALA A 170 12.45 0.22 0.44
CA ALA A 170 11.04 -0.09 0.64
C ALA A 170 10.40 -0.73 -0.61
N MET A 171 10.73 -0.22 -1.80
CA MET A 171 10.33 -0.82 -3.08
C MET A 171 10.89 -2.23 -3.22
N TRP A 172 12.18 -2.41 -2.95
CA TRP A 172 12.83 -3.72 -3.01
C TRP A 172 12.21 -4.74 -2.05
N LEU A 173 11.84 -4.31 -0.83
CA LEU A 173 11.08 -5.15 0.11
C LEU A 173 9.73 -5.57 -0.49
N GLY A 174 8.99 -4.64 -1.10
CA GLY A 174 7.72 -4.93 -1.76
C GLY A 174 7.85 -5.92 -2.92
N GLU A 175 8.87 -5.78 -3.75
CA GLU A 175 9.18 -6.73 -4.82
C GLU A 175 9.55 -8.10 -4.24
N LYS A 176 10.37 -8.17 -3.18
CA LYS A 176 10.73 -9.43 -2.54
C LYS A 176 9.56 -10.16 -1.90
N ILE A 177 8.62 -9.43 -1.31
CA ILE A 177 7.37 -10.01 -0.81
C ILE A 177 6.53 -10.54 -1.98
N THR A 178 6.52 -9.87 -3.13
CA THR A 178 5.79 -10.35 -4.31
C THR A 178 6.40 -11.64 -4.90
N ASP A 179 7.72 -11.74 -4.93
CA ASP A 179 8.43 -12.89 -5.48
C ASP A 179 8.39 -14.12 -4.56
N LYS A 180 8.68 -13.92 -3.27
CA LYS A 180 8.89 -15.00 -2.29
C LYS A 180 7.80 -15.11 -1.23
N GLY A 181 6.93 -14.12 -1.14
CA GLY A 181 5.87 -14.03 -0.15
C GLY A 181 4.50 -14.37 -0.73
N ILE A 182 3.47 -13.71 -0.19
CA ILE A 182 2.07 -13.93 -0.56
C ILE A 182 1.49 -12.62 -1.09
N GLY A 183 0.80 -12.69 -2.22
CA GLY A 183 0.08 -11.55 -2.79
C GLY A 183 0.99 -10.48 -3.39
N ASN A 184 0.48 -9.24 -3.47
CA ASN A 184 1.23 -8.09 -3.95
C ASN A 184 1.91 -7.40 -2.76
N GLY A 185 3.24 -7.47 -2.72
CA GLY A 185 4.02 -6.95 -1.61
C GLY A 185 3.90 -5.44 -1.41
N ILE A 186 3.71 -4.67 -2.48
CA ILE A 186 3.51 -3.22 -2.41
C ILE A 186 2.16 -2.90 -1.75
N SER A 187 1.09 -3.58 -2.17
CA SER A 187 -0.23 -3.44 -1.55
C SER A 187 -0.22 -3.86 -0.09
N LEU A 188 0.53 -4.91 0.26
CA LEU A 188 0.68 -5.35 1.65
C LEU A 188 1.44 -4.34 2.51
N LEU A 189 2.49 -3.70 2.01
CA LEU A 189 3.21 -2.66 2.74
C LEU A 189 2.30 -1.48 3.08
N ILE A 190 1.48 -1.03 2.13
CA ILE A 190 0.50 0.05 2.35
C ILE A 190 -0.57 -0.38 3.36
N MET A 191 -1.15 -1.57 3.17
CA MET A 191 -2.16 -2.11 4.07
C MET A 191 -1.65 -2.19 5.51
N VAL A 192 -0.43 -2.68 5.72
CA VAL A 192 0.19 -2.77 7.04
C VAL A 192 0.48 -1.38 7.61
N GLY A 193 0.88 -0.42 6.77
CA GLY A 193 1.03 0.99 7.18
C GLY A 193 -0.27 1.55 7.77
N ILE A 194 -1.39 1.40 7.07
CA ILE A 194 -2.71 1.89 7.49
C ILE A 194 -3.20 1.15 8.74
N ILE A 195 -3.06 -0.18 8.77
CA ILE A 195 -3.48 -0.98 9.93
C ILE A 195 -2.64 -0.63 11.17
N ALA A 196 -1.38 -0.23 11.01
CA ALA A 196 -0.54 0.14 12.13
C ALA A 196 -0.95 1.46 12.81
N THR A 197 -1.58 2.39 12.09
CA THR A 197 -2.09 3.66 12.66
C THR A 197 -3.51 3.52 13.22
N MET A 198 -4.28 2.53 12.75
CA MET A 198 -5.67 2.32 13.16
C MET A 198 -5.88 2.17 14.69
N PRO A 199 -5.07 1.41 15.45
CA PRO A 199 -5.24 1.30 16.90
C PRO A 199 -5.10 2.65 17.62
N GLN A 200 -4.13 3.47 17.20
CA GLN A 200 -3.89 4.78 17.78
C GLN A 200 -5.08 5.72 17.51
N SER A 201 -5.58 5.75 16.28
CA SER A 201 -6.76 6.54 15.91
C SER A 201 -8.00 6.11 16.70
N PHE A 202 -8.20 4.80 16.91
CA PHE A 202 -9.32 4.30 17.71
C PHE A 202 -9.23 4.73 19.18
N VAL A 203 -8.03 4.68 19.78
CA VAL A 203 -7.81 5.15 21.16
C VAL A 203 -7.99 6.66 21.28
N GLN A 204 -7.47 7.45 20.33
CA GLN A 204 -7.65 8.89 20.29
C GLN A 204 -9.13 9.27 20.19
N GLU A 205 -9.88 8.60 19.31
CA GLU A 205 -11.33 8.81 19.17
C GLU A 205 -12.07 8.39 20.45
N PHE A 206 -11.72 7.26 21.05
CA PHE A 206 -12.31 6.79 22.30
C PHE A 206 -12.10 7.80 23.44
N ILE A 207 -10.89 8.33 23.59
CA ILE A 207 -10.57 9.35 24.60
C ILE A 207 -11.31 10.65 24.28
N SER A 208 -11.31 11.10 23.03
CA SER A 208 -12.01 12.33 22.62
C SER A 208 -13.51 12.28 22.94
N ARG A 209 -14.15 11.14 22.67
CA ARG A 209 -15.59 10.93 22.91
C ARG A 209 -15.93 10.72 24.39
N THR A 210 -15.04 10.11 25.16
CA THR A 210 -15.28 9.80 26.58
C THR A 210 -14.88 10.93 27.53
N ALA A 211 -13.78 11.64 27.25
CA ALA A 211 -13.22 12.67 28.12
C ALA A 211 -13.74 14.08 27.83
N ASN A 212 -13.98 14.45 26.56
CA ASN A 212 -14.38 15.80 26.18
C ASN A 212 -15.91 15.99 26.05
N ASN A 213 -16.71 15.01 26.51
CA ASN A 213 -18.18 15.05 26.56
C ASN A 213 -18.88 15.41 25.23
N ASN A 214 -18.24 15.12 24.09
CA ASN A 214 -18.62 15.59 22.76
C ASN A 214 -19.53 14.59 22.00
N GLY A 215 -20.49 13.97 22.70
CA GLY A 215 -21.46 13.03 22.12
C GLY A 215 -21.69 11.72 22.88
N GLY A 216 -20.86 11.42 23.90
CA GLY A 216 -21.00 10.24 24.75
C GLY A 216 -20.90 8.89 24.02
N LEU A 217 -21.19 7.80 24.73
CA LEU A 217 -21.15 6.43 24.21
C LEU A 217 -22.13 6.18 23.04
N MET A 218 -23.21 6.98 22.95
CA MET A 218 -24.23 6.84 21.91
C MET A 218 -23.71 7.23 20.52
N PHE A 219 -22.98 8.34 20.39
CA PHE A 219 -22.40 8.74 19.10
C PHE A 219 -21.32 7.76 18.62
N MET A 220 -20.51 7.23 19.53
CA MET A 220 -19.51 6.19 19.21
C MET A 220 -20.17 4.94 18.63
N LEU A 221 -21.31 4.52 19.20
CA LEU A 221 -22.03 3.33 18.73
C LEU A 221 -22.59 3.55 17.31
N ILE A 222 -23.14 4.74 17.03
CA ILE A 222 -23.61 5.11 15.69
C ILE A 222 -22.45 5.10 14.68
N GLU A 223 -21.30 5.64 15.05
CA GLU A 223 -20.11 5.68 14.18
C GLU A 223 -19.59 4.27 13.84
N VAL A 224 -19.52 3.36 14.82
CA VAL A 224 -19.13 1.97 14.59
C VAL A 224 -20.12 1.25 13.67
N ILE A 225 -21.43 1.51 13.81
CA ILE A 225 -22.46 0.97 12.91
C ILE A 225 -22.25 1.49 11.49
N ILE A 226 -22.05 2.80 11.32
CA ILE A 226 -21.81 3.40 10.00
C ILE A 226 -20.55 2.81 9.37
N TRP A 227 -19.47 2.67 10.14
CA TRP A 227 -18.23 2.06 9.67
C TRP A 227 -18.45 0.62 9.18
N PHE A 228 -19.21 -0.19 9.92
CA PHE A 228 -19.57 -1.54 9.51
C PHE A 228 -20.42 -1.57 8.23
N ILE A 229 -21.38 -0.65 8.09
CA ILE A 229 -22.20 -0.50 6.87
C ILE A 229 -21.33 -0.14 5.67
N VAL A 230 -20.38 0.79 5.83
CA VAL A 230 -19.44 1.17 4.77
C VAL A 230 -18.60 -0.03 4.34
N ILE A 231 -18.05 -0.80 5.29
CA ILE A 231 -17.30 -2.03 4.98
C ILE A 231 -18.17 -3.02 4.20
N LEU A 232 -19.40 -3.25 4.65
CA LEU A 232 -20.33 -4.17 3.99
C LEU A 232 -20.66 -3.73 2.56
N LEU A 233 -20.92 -2.44 2.33
CA LEU A 233 -21.16 -1.88 1.01
C LEU A 233 -19.92 -1.99 0.11
N CYS A 234 -18.73 -1.70 0.63
CA CYS A 234 -17.47 -1.89 -0.10
C CYS A 234 -17.27 -3.35 -0.52
N VAL A 235 -17.49 -4.31 0.39
CA VAL A 235 -17.40 -5.74 0.07
C VAL A 235 -18.43 -6.15 -0.98
N LEU A 236 -19.67 -5.68 -0.86
CA LEU A 236 -20.73 -5.97 -1.85
C LEU A 236 -20.33 -5.45 -3.23
N LEU A 237 -19.86 -4.21 -3.34
CA LEU A 237 -19.42 -3.62 -4.61
C LEU A 237 -18.21 -4.34 -5.22
N VAL A 238 -17.24 -4.77 -4.39
CA VAL A 238 -16.05 -5.49 -4.86
C VAL A 238 -16.39 -6.92 -5.31
N MET A 239 -17.29 -7.60 -4.59
CA MET A 239 -17.74 -8.96 -4.94
C MET A 239 -18.83 -8.99 -6.01
N ALA A 240 -19.45 -7.85 -6.33
CA ALA A 240 -20.47 -7.75 -7.37
C ALA A 240 -19.87 -8.06 -8.74
N THR A 241 -20.30 -9.19 -9.31
CA THR A 241 -19.94 -9.59 -10.67
C THR A 241 -21.20 -9.79 -11.51
N ARG A 242 -21.25 -9.12 -12.67
CA ARG A 242 -22.23 -9.41 -13.71
C ARG A 242 -21.77 -10.63 -14.49
N GLN A 243 -22.53 -11.72 -14.39
CA GLN A 243 -22.26 -12.95 -15.14
C GLN A 243 -22.91 -12.85 -16.52
N ILE A 244 -22.11 -12.70 -17.58
CA ILE A 244 -22.63 -12.76 -18.95
C ILE A 244 -22.50 -14.21 -19.43
N PRO A 245 -23.62 -14.89 -19.77
CA PRO A 245 -23.57 -16.25 -20.27
C PRO A 245 -22.92 -16.28 -21.65
N VAL A 246 -21.93 -17.14 -21.82
CA VAL A 246 -21.26 -17.38 -23.10
C VAL A 246 -21.37 -18.86 -23.47
N GLN A 247 -21.48 -19.12 -24.76
CA GLN A 247 -21.45 -20.47 -25.30
C GLN A 247 -20.14 -20.61 -26.08
N TYR A 248 -19.17 -21.35 -25.51
CA TYR A 248 -17.98 -21.71 -26.26
C TYR A 248 -18.35 -22.81 -27.25
N ALA A 249 -18.09 -22.59 -28.53
CA ALA A 249 -18.23 -23.61 -29.54
C ALA A 249 -17.18 -24.71 -29.30
N ARG A 250 -17.58 -25.83 -28.68
CA ARG A 250 -16.77 -27.04 -28.67
C ARG A 250 -16.86 -27.68 -30.05
N ARG A 251 -15.73 -27.94 -30.70
CA ARG A 251 -15.69 -28.83 -31.87
C ARG A 251 -16.14 -30.22 -31.40
N THR A 252 -17.36 -30.61 -31.74
CA THR A 252 -17.85 -31.99 -31.62
C THR A 252 -17.09 -32.84 -32.64
N ALA A 253 -15.90 -33.31 -32.26
CA ALA A 253 -15.27 -34.44 -32.93
C ALA A 253 -15.86 -35.72 -32.31
N SER A 254 -16.45 -36.55 -33.17
CA SER A 254 -16.91 -37.92 -32.89
C SER A 254 -18.36 -38.09 -32.41
N GLY A 255 -19.30 -38.15 -33.36
CA GLY A 255 -19.89 -39.43 -33.79
C GLY A 255 -20.61 -40.36 -32.80
N GLY A 256 -20.91 -39.98 -31.56
CA GLY A 256 -21.66 -40.87 -30.67
C GLY A 256 -22.33 -40.13 -29.52
N TYR A 257 -23.67 -40.13 -29.52
CA TYR A 257 -24.64 -40.07 -28.42
C TYR A 257 -24.30 -39.44 -27.04
N GLU A 258 -23.32 -38.56 -26.89
CA GLU A 258 -23.25 -37.66 -25.74
C GLU A 258 -24.14 -36.45 -26.03
N LYS A 259 -25.46 -36.69 -25.89
CA LYS A 259 -26.44 -35.62 -25.71
C LYS A 259 -25.94 -34.72 -24.59
N ASN A 260 -25.52 -33.52 -24.97
CA ASN A 260 -25.54 -32.28 -24.19
C ASN A 260 -25.75 -32.51 -22.69
N ILE A 261 -24.67 -32.74 -21.94
CA ILE A 261 -24.67 -32.48 -20.50
C ILE A 261 -24.77 -30.95 -20.34
N MET A 262 -26.02 -30.50 -20.37
CA MET A 262 -26.49 -29.14 -20.13
C MET A 262 -26.29 -28.81 -18.65
N GLY A 263 -25.05 -28.60 -18.22
CA GLY A 263 -24.71 -28.55 -16.79
C GLY A 263 -23.88 -27.34 -16.33
N SER A 264 -22.91 -26.87 -17.09
CA SER A 264 -22.14 -25.67 -16.72
C SER A 264 -22.30 -24.60 -17.78
N ARG A 265 -23.32 -23.74 -17.63
CA ARG A 265 -23.38 -22.47 -18.38
C ARG A 265 -22.09 -21.71 -18.05
N GLN A 266 -21.19 -21.62 -19.02
CA GLN A 266 -19.95 -20.89 -18.86
C GLN A 266 -20.30 -19.40 -18.90
N TYR A 267 -19.77 -18.62 -17.96
CA TYR A 267 -20.03 -17.19 -17.90
C TYR A 267 -18.69 -16.45 -17.87
N ILE A 268 -18.65 -15.29 -18.49
CA ILE A 268 -17.55 -14.35 -18.30
C ILE A 268 -17.97 -13.44 -17.13
N PRO A 269 -17.28 -13.50 -15.97
CA PRO A 269 -17.56 -12.61 -14.87
C PRO A 269 -17.02 -11.22 -15.18
N LEU A 270 -17.91 -10.26 -15.43
CA LEU A 270 -17.56 -8.85 -15.46
C LEU A 270 -17.73 -8.27 -14.07
N LYS A 271 -16.61 -7.97 -13.40
CA LYS A 271 -16.64 -7.26 -12.11
C LYS A 271 -17.21 -5.86 -12.30
N LEU A 272 -17.99 -5.37 -11.32
CA LEU A 272 -18.52 -4.01 -11.34
C LEU A 272 -17.37 -2.98 -11.34
N ASN A 273 -16.34 -3.21 -10.51
CA ASN A 273 -15.08 -2.49 -10.55
C ASN A 273 -13.96 -3.39 -11.09
N ALA A 274 -13.54 -3.15 -12.33
CA ALA A 274 -12.44 -3.88 -12.97
C ALA A 274 -11.04 -3.31 -12.62
N SER A 275 -10.98 -2.09 -12.06
CA SER A 275 -9.73 -1.35 -11.86
C SER A 275 -8.95 -1.69 -10.58
N GLY A 276 -9.47 -2.60 -9.74
CA GLY A 276 -8.97 -2.75 -8.37
C GLY A 276 -9.66 -1.80 -7.42
#